data_AF-A0A258C994-F1
#
_entry.id   AF-A0A258C994-F1
#
_cell.length_a   1.000
_cell.length_b   1.000
_cell.length_c   1.000
_cell.angle_alpha   90.00
_cell.angle_beta   90.00
_cell.angle_gamma   90.00
#
_symmetry.space_group_name_H-M   'P 1'
#
loop_
_entity.id
_entity.type
_entity.pdbx_description
1 polymer ?
#
loop_
_entity_poly.entity_id
_entity_poly.type
_entity_poly.pdbx_seq_one_letter_code
_entity_poly.pdbx_strand_id
1 'polypeptide(L)'
;MDSQRSFLIIALAIVSFFLWQEWQKDYGPKPVVAPVTQQQVSNDNSSASLIMDSPETPQATTPTEAVTRRIKVSTDVLELEIDPRGGDIVSLKLPQYALTKDSQDPYVLMRQIGAFEYVAQSGLIARDGPDRNGRPLYQSEASEYRLNGDTLTVPLRLEHNGLQIEKRFIFTAGKYDVRVEYLLKNSSDQTKLVQPYQHLVQTINNGESSSMMMPIYRGAAYSTSEKRYEKYDFEEMQETNLAQSTKGGWVAMLEHYFVAAWVPEKTADNQLYSLVNNGNGIVGVKGPELTIPAGESLTIASTFYAGPKDQDNLAAIADGLDLTVDYGFLWFISQPLFWLLTLIQGFVSNWGVAIIIITLIVKGVMYPLTKVQYESMAKMRNLKPKIDELQARYKDDRQKMGQAMMELYKKEKVNPMGGCLPMLIQ
;
A
#
# COMPACT_ATOMS: atom_id res chain seq x y z
N MET A 1 50.54 7.17 5.50
CA MET A 1 50.66 6.69 4.10
C MET A 1 49.95 5.36 3.87
N ASP A 2 49.71 4.52 4.88
CA ASP A 2 48.97 3.25 4.70
C ASP A 2 47.47 3.38 4.41
N SER A 3 46.79 4.38 4.99
CA SER A 3 45.33 4.56 4.79
C SER A 3 44.93 4.92 3.35
N GLN A 4 45.79 5.66 2.62
CA GLN A 4 45.55 5.97 1.20
C GLN A 4 45.73 4.75 0.29
N ARG A 5 46.64 3.82 0.64
CA ARG A 5 46.79 2.54 -0.09
C ARG A 5 45.57 1.65 0.12
N SER A 6 45.07 1.52 1.34
CA SER A 6 43.85 0.74 1.61
C SER A 6 42.63 1.31 0.88
N PHE A 7 42.49 2.64 0.81
CA PHE A 7 41.41 3.27 0.05
C PHE A 7 41.51 3.00 -1.46
N LEU A 8 42.71 3.08 -2.04
CA LEU A 8 42.92 2.79 -3.46
C LEU A 8 42.69 1.31 -3.80
N ILE A 9 43.03 0.39 -2.90
CA ILE A 9 42.77 -1.06 -3.08
C ILE A 9 41.26 -1.34 -3.02
N ILE A 10 40.53 -0.72 -2.10
CA ILE A 10 39.07 -0.86 -2.00
C ILE A 10 38.38 -0.26 -3.24
N ALA A 11 38.82 0.93 -3.69
CA ALA A 11 38.30 1.55 -4.90
C ALA A 11 38.55 0.67 -6.13
N LEU A 12 39.74 0.08 -6.26
CA LEU A 12 40.08 -0.83 -7.35
C LEU A 12 39.25 -2.11 -7.30
N ALA A 13 39.00 -2.67 -6.11
CA ALA A 13 38.15 -3.85 -5.94
C ALA A 13 36.69 -3.58 -6.37
N ILE A 14 36.15 -2.40 -6.03
CA ILE A 14 34.79 -1.99 -6.42
C ILE A 14 34.70 -1.81 -7.94
N VAL A 15 35.68 -1.15 -8.57
CA VAL A 15 35.71 -0.96 -10.03
C VAL A 15 35.86 -2.30 -10.76
N SER A 16 36.72 -3.19 -10.28
CA SER A 16 36.87 -4.54 -10.84
C SER A 16 35.59 -5.38 -10.68
N PHE A 17 34.87 -5.23 -9.57
CA PHE A 17 33.59 -5.91 -9.36
C PHE A 17 32.51 -5.44 -10.36
N PHE A 18 32.40 -4.13 -10.59
CA PHE A 18 31.47 -3.58 -11.59
C PHE A 18 31.82 -4.00 -13.02
N LEU A 19 33.11 -4.02 -13.38
CA LEU A 19 33.55 -4.52 -14.69
C LEU A 19 33.24 -6.01 -14.87
N TRP A 20 33.38 -6.81 -13.81
CA TRP A 20 33.02 -8.23 -13.84
C TRP A 20 31.51 -8.45 -13.99
N GLN A 21 30.67 -7.65 -13.31
CA GLN A 21 29.21 -7.69 -13.50
C GLN A 21 28.81 -7.38 -14.93
N GLU A 22 29.41 -6.36 -15.55
CA GLU A 22 29.05 -5.98 -16.91
C GLU A 22 29.57 -7.00 -17.93
N TRP A 23 30.74 -7.58 -17.69
CA TRP A 23 31.23 -8.73 -18.48
C TRP A 23 30.32 -9.96 -18.36
N GLN A 24 29.75 -10.23 -17.19
CA GLN A 24 28.76 -11.29 -16.98
C GLN A 24 27.45 -11.03 -17.75
N LYS A 25 27.02 -9.77 -17.88
CA LYS A 25 25.84 -9.44 -18.71
C LYS A 25 26.10 -9.63 -20.20
N ASP A 26 27.26 -9.19 -20.68
CA ASP A 26 27.58 -9.23 -22.12
C ASP A 26 27.97 -10.64 -22.60
N TYR A 27 28.70 -11.39 -21.77
CA TYR A 27 29.33 -12.66 -22.14
C TYR A 27 28.89 -13.87 -21.29
N GLY A 28 28.00 -13.68 -20.31
CA GLY A 28 27.39 -14.78 -19.58
C GLY A 28 26.55 -15.69 -20.49
N PRO A 29 26.37 -16.98 -20.13
CA PRO A 29 25.64 -17.92 -20.96
C PRO A 29 24.19 -17.45 -21.13
N LYS A 30 23.86 -17.00 -22.35
CA LYS A 30 22.50 -16.63 -22.73
C LYS A 30 21.65 -17.90 -22.83
N PRO A 31 20.42 -17.92 -22.29
CA PRO A 31 19.54 -19.09 -22.41
C PRO A 31 19.29 -19.40 -23.89
N VAL A 32 19.58 -20.64 -24.28
CA VAL A 32 19.37 -21.14 -25.64
C VAL A 32 17.87 -21.27 -25.87
N VAL A 33 17.33 -20.44 -26.76
CA VAL A 33 15.95 -20.57 -27.24
C VAL A 33 15.91 -21.79 -28.17
N ALA A 34 15.16 -22.82 -27.79
CA ALA A 34 14.89 -23.94 -28.67
C ALA A 34 13.98 -23.49 -29.84
N PRO A 35 14.25 -23.90 -31.08
CA PRO A 35 13.43 -23.50 -32.22
C PRO A 35 12.06 -24.18 -32.17
N VAL A 36 11.00 -23.37 -32.28
CA VAL A 36 9.63 -23.85 -32.49
C VAL A 36 9.47 -24.17 -33.97
N THR A 37 9.32 -25.46 -34.28
CA THR A 37 8.93 -25.95 -35.59
C THR A 37 7.50 -25.51 -35.89
N GLN A 38 7.30 -24.68 -36.93
CA GLN A 38 5.98 -24.42 -37.49
C GLN A 38 5.50 -25.67 -38.24
N GLN A 39 4.35 -26.19 -37.82
CA GLN A 39 3.62 -27.21 -38.56
C GLN A 39 2.32 -26.60 -39.08
N GLN A 40 2.28 -26.48 -40.40
CA GLN A 40 1.17 -26.00 -41.21
C GLN A 40 0.13 -27.12 -41.31
N VAL A 41 -1.11 -26.86 -40.87
CA VAL A 41 -2.26 -27.73 -41.14
C VAL A 41 -3.24 -26.97 -42.01
N SER A 42 -3.31 -27.42 -43.25
CA SER A 42 -4.34 -27.11 -44.24
C SER A 42 -5.70 -27.59 -43.73
N ASN A 43 -6.74 -26.79 -43.89
CA ASN A 43 -8.06 -27.36 -44.12
C ASN A 43 -8.85 -26.51 -45.12
N ASP A 44 -9.23 -27.23 -46.16
CA ASP A 44 -10.04 -26.86 -47.30
C ASP A 44 -11.52 -26.84 -46.86
N ASN A 45 -12.28 -25.80 -47.24
CA ASN A 45 -13.70 -25.97 -47.54
C ASN A 45 -14.31 -24.74 -48.25
N SER A 46 -14.44 -24.89 -49.57
CA SER A 46 -15.71 -24.92 -50.29
C SER A 46 -16.77 -23.84 -49.96
N SER A 47 -16.91 -22.95 -50.94
CA SER A 47 -18.07 -22.11 -51.25
C SER A 47 -19.43 -22.83 -51.19
N ALA A 48 -20.44 -22.16 -50.62
CA ALA A 48 -21.81 -22.17 -51.13
C ALA A 48 -22.58 -20.93 -50.65
N SER A 49 -23.35 -20.39 -51.56
CA SER A 49 -24.03 -19.11 -51.58
C SER A 49 -25.54 -19.21 -51.25
N LEU A 50 -26.17 -18.02 -51.12
CA LEU A 50 -27.64 -17.73 -51.18
C LEU A 50 -28.37 -17.99 -49.83
N ILE A 51 -29.33 -17.20 -49.33
CA ILE A 51 -30.42 -16.38 -49.90
C ILE A 51 -30.82 -15.29 -48.88
N MET A 52 -31.33 -14.15 -49.36
CA MET A 52 -32.02 -13.09 -48.60
C MET A 52 -33.54 -13.18 -48.82
N ASP A 53 -34.32 -12.68 -47.84
CA ASP A 53 -35.79 -12.40 -47.77
C ASP A 53 -36.57 -13.46 -46.92
N SER A 54 -37.47 -13.15 -45.97
CA SER A 54 -38.32 -11.98 -45.65
C SER A 54 -38.83 -12.07 -44.16
N PRO A 55 -39.69 -11.15 -43.64
CA PRO A 55 -39.82 -10.80 -42.22
C PRO A 55 -40.93 -11.54 -41.44
N GLU A 56 -40.79 -11.61 -40.10
CA GLU A 56 -41.92 -11.70 -39.17
C GLU A 56 -41.50 -11.35 -37.73
N THR A 57 -42.27 -10.48 -37.07
CA THR A 57 -42.26 -10.29 -35.61
C THR A 57 -43.33 -11.20 -35.00
N PRO A 58 -43.11 -11.75 -33.80
CA PRO A 58 -43.85 -11.21 -32.65
C PRO A 58 -43.03 -11.09 -31.35
N GLN A 59 -43.40 -10.08 -30.55
CA GLN A 59 -42.94 -9.76 -29.20
C GLN A 59 -42.84 -10.95 -28.23
N ALA A 60 -41.74 -11.01 -27.47
CA ALA A 60 -41.73 -11.45 -26.07
C ALA A 60 -40.49 -10.89 -25.34
N THR A 61 -40.76 -10.14 -24.27
CA THR A 61 -39.87 -9.80 -23.13
C THR A 61 -38.38 -10.07 -23.30
N THR A 62 -37.60 -8.99 -23.45
CA THR A 62 -36.13 -9.02 -23.36
C THR A 62 -35.72 -9.63 -22.01
N PRO A 63 -35.02 -10.77 -21.97
CA PRO A 63 -34.13 -11.06 -20.87
C PRO A 63 -32.98 -10.07 -21.01
N THR A 64 -32.73 -9.23 -20.02
CA THR A 64 -31.52 -8.42 -19.93
C THR A 64 -30.33 -9.39 -20.05
N GLU A 65 -29.64 -9.36 -21.20
CA GLU A 65 -28.44 -10.16 -21.41
C GLU A 65 -27.46 -9.84 -20.28
N ALA A 66 -27.12 -10.86 -19.49
CA ALA A 66 -26.17 -10.72 -18.41
C ALA A 66 -24.85 -10.18 -18.98
N VAL A 67 -24.43 -9.00 -18.52
CA VAL A 67 -23.16 -8.41 -18.91
C VAL A 67 -22.04 -9.33 -18.43
N THR A 68 -21.42 -10.06 -19.36
CA THR A 68 -20.24 -10.91 -19.11
C THR A 68 -18.92 -10.12 -19.17
N ARG A 69 -19.00 -8.82 -19.48
CA ARG A 69 -17.87 -7.89 -19.54
C ARG A 69 -17.67 -7.22 -18.17
N ARG A 70 -16.46 -6.73 -17.92
CA ARG A 70 -16.17 -5.93 -16.70
C ARG A 70 -17.08 -4.71 -16.64
N ILE A 71 -17.55 -4.40 -15.44
CA ILE A 71 -18.42 -3.26 -15.14
C ILE A 71 -17.53 -2.08 -14.78
N LYS A 72 -17.61 -0.99 -15.54
CA LYS A 72 -16.84 0.21 -15.29
C LYS A 72 -17.57 1.13 -14.33
N VAL A 73 -16.87 1.69 -13.35
CA VAL A 73 -17.43 2.67 -12.43
C VAL A 73 -16.47 3.86 -12.35
N SER A 74 -17.00 5.05 -12.60
CA SER A 74 -16.23 6.29 -12.58
C SER A 74 -16.82 7.31 -11.61
N THR A 75 -15.96 7.88 -10.78
CA THR A 75 -16.24 8.97 -9.85
C THR A 75 -15.28 10.14 -10.13
N ASP A 76 -15.24 11.13 -9.25
CA ASP A 76 -14.29 12.25 -9.31
C ASP A 76 -12.87 11.88 -8.83
N VAL A 77 -12.74 10.83 -8.01
CA VAL A 77 -11.47 10.40 -7.38
C VAL A 77 -11.05 8.97 -7.71
N LEU A 78 -11.98 8.14 -8.20
CA LEU A 78 -11.79 6.71 -8.50
C LEU A 78 -12.32 6.36 -9.89
N GLU A 79 -11.53 5.59 -10.64
CA GLU A 79 -11.99 4.83 -11.80
C GLU A 79 -11.69 3.35 -11.56
N LEU A 80 -12.70 2.49 -11.55
CA LEU A 80 -12.54 1.07 -11.24
C LEU A 80 -13.30 0.18 -12.19
N GLU A 81 -12.85 -1.08 -12.27
CA GLU A 81 -13.53 -2.14 -13.01
C GLU A 81 -13.88 -3.28 -12.05
N ILE A 82 -15.15 -3.69 -12.09
CA ILE A 82 -15.68 -4.81 -11.32
C ILE A 82 -15.84 -6.01 -12.25
N ASP A 83 -15.28 -7.16 -11.89
CA ASP A 83 -15.59 -8.43 -12.56
C ASP A 83 -16.95 -8.95 -12.05
N PRO A 84 -17.98 -9.11 -12.91
CA PRO A 84 -19.27 -9.69 -12.50
C PRO A 84 -19.13 -11.13 -11.96
N ARG A 85 -18.01 -11.83 -12.20
CA ARG A 85 -17.68 -13.09 -11.53
C ARG A 85 -17.24 -12.83 -10.09
N GLY A 86 -18.22 -12.91 -9.20
CA GLY A 86 -18.14 -12.71 -7.76
C GLY A 86 -18.11 -11.25 -7.31
N GLY A 87 -17.98 -10.29 -8.24
CA GLY A 87 -17.98 -8.87 -7.92
C GLY A 87 -16.65 -8.43 -7.33
N ASP A 88 -15.53 -8.73 -7.98
CA ASP A 88 -14.20 -8.29 -7.54
C ASP A 88 -13.81 -6.96 -8.17
N ILE A 89 -13.09 -6.15 -7.42
CA ILE A 89 -12.41 -4.98 -7.98
C ILE A 89 -11.08 -5.46 -8.55
N VAL A 90 -11.00 -5.54 -9.87
CA VAL A 90 -9.85 -6.09 -10.61
C VAL A 90 -8.95 -5.03 -11.24
N SER A 91 -9.43 -3.79 -11.25
CA SER A 91 -8.70 -2.61 -11.72
C SER A 91 -9.17 -1.39 -10.93
N LEU A 92 -8.24 -0.56 -10.48
CA LEU A 92 -8.53 0.70 -9.79
C LEU A 92 -7.45 1.72 -10.10
N LYS A 93 -7.88 2.86 -10.64
CA LYS A 93 -7.05 4.02 -10.95
C LYS A 93 -7.46 5.20 -10.10
N LEU A 94 -6.51 6.09 -9.86
CA LEU A 94 -6.68 7.32 -9.09
C LEU A 94 -6.45 8.53 -10.01
N PRO A 95 -7.50 9.09 -10.66
CA PRO A 95 -7.35 10.14 -11.69
C PRO A 95 -6.65 11.41 -11.22
N GLN A 96 -6.67 11.71 -9.92
CA GLN A 96 -6.03 12.89 -9.34
C GLN A 96 -4.51 12.74 -9.15
N TYR A 97 -3.97 11.54 -9.36
CA TYR A 97 -2.55 11.26 -9.18
C TYR A 97 -1.96 10.79 -10.50
N ALA A 98 -0.97 11.51 -11.02
CA ALA A 98 -0.23 11.08 -12.21
C ALA A 98 0.68 9.88 -11.89
N LEU A 99 0.83 8.96 -12.85
CA LEU A 99 1.69 7.77 -12.71
C LEU A 99 3.14 8.14 -12.43
N THR A 100 3.66 9.15 -13.12
CA THR A 100 4.97 9.74 -12.91
C THR A 100 4.88 11.25 -13.04
N LYS A 101 5.93 11.96 -12.59
CA LYS A 101 6.01 13.41 -12.78
C LYS A 101 5.85 13.75 -14.27
N ASP A 102 4.96 14.69 -14.56
CA ASP A 102 4.61 15.19 -15.91
C ASP A 102 3.86 14.18 -16.82
N SER A 103 3.44 13.02 -16.29
CA SER A 103 2.56 12.09 -17.03
C SER A 103 1.10 12.56 -17.00
N GLN A 104 0.37 12.31 -18.09
CA GLN A 104 -1.08 12.46 -18.14
C GLN A 104 -1.83 11.18 -17.74
N ASP A 105 -1.12 10.05 -17.67
CA ASP A 105 -1.71 8.78 -17.27
C ASP A 105 -1.94 8.76 -15.76
N PRO A 106 -3.14 8.38 -15.31
CA PRO A 106 -3.43 8.28 -13.89
C PRO A 106 -2.70 7.07 -13.28
N TYR A 107 -2.35 7.19 -12.01
CA TYR A 107 -1.75 6.13 -11.24
C TYR A 107 -2.73 4.96 -11.09
N VAL A 108 -2.23 3.75 -11.33
CA VAL A 108 -3.00 2.51 -11.29
C VAL A 108 -2.61 1.73 -10.05
N LEU A 109 -3.46 1.77 -9.03
CA LEU A 109 -3.23 1.07 -7.76
C LEU A 109 -3.52 -0.42 -7.89
N MET A 110 -4.69 -0.80 -8.43
CA MET A 110 -5.06 -2.20 -8.64
C MET A 110 -5.06 -2.54 -10.11
N ARG A 111 -4.49 -3.70 -10.45
CA ARG A 111 -4.36 -4.16 -11.83
C ARG A 111 -4.14 -5.66 -11.89
N GLN A 112 -4.65 -6.25 -12.95
CA GLN A 112 -4.41 -7.65 -13.30
C GLN A 112 -3.81 -7.68 -14.72
N ILE A 113 -2.49 -7.75 -14.82
CA ILE A 113 -1.72 -7.64 -16.08
C ILE A 113 -0.69 -8.76 -16.14
N GLY A 114 -0.85 -9.68 -17.10
CA GLY A 114 0.07 -10.81 -17.27
C GLY A 114 0.11 -11.68 -16.01
N ALA A 115 1.28 -11.80 -15.41
CA ALA A 115 1.49 -12.54 -14.14
C ALA A 115 1.33 -11.67 -12.88
N PHE A 116 1.18 -10.35 -13.02
CA PHE A 116 0.99 -9.46 -11.89
C PHE A 116 -0.50 -9.29 -11.60
N GLU A 117 -0.87 -9.51 -10.34
CA GLU A 117 -2.21 -9.38 -9.81
C GLU A 117 -2.15 -8.49 -8.57
N TYR A 118 -2.99 -7.45 -8.54
CA TYR A 118 -3.36 -6.75 -7.32
C TYR A 118 -4.85 -6.44 -7.39
N VAL A 119 -5.66 -7.19 -6.64
CA VAL A 119 -7.13 -7.15 -6.70
C VAL A 119 -7.75 -7.20 -5.30
N ALA A 120 -8.94 -6.63 -5.16
CA ALA A 120 -9.75 -6.73 -3.94
C ALA A 120 -10.94 -7.65 -4.18
N GLN A 121 -11.03 -8.71 -3.38
CA GLN A 121 -12.10 -9.69 -3.48
C GLN A 121 -12.97 -9.68 -2.24
N SER A 122 -14.27 -9.91 -2.44
CA SER A 122 -15.22 -10.11 -1.35
C SER A 122 -16.34 -11.03 -1.79
N GLY A 123 -16.88 -11.81 -0.85
CA GLY A 123 -17.95 -12.76 -1.16
C GLY A 123 -18.57 -13.38 0.08
N LEU A 124 -19.39 -14.40 -0.16
CA LEU A 124 -20.15 -15.13 0.85
C LEU A 124 -19.86 -16.63 0.72
N ILE A 125 -19.26 -17.20 1.76
CA ILE A 125 -18.95 -18.64 1.89
C ILE A 125 -19.87 -19.29 2.95
N ALA A 126 -19.44 -20.41 3.54
CA ALA A 126 -20.24 -21.33 4.36
C ALA A 126 -21.27 -22.13 3.55
N ARG A 127 -22.17 -22.84 4.23
CA ARG A 127 -23.02 -23.89 3.64
C ARG A 127 -23.83 -23.39 2.43
N ASP A 128 -24.45 -22.23 2.55
CA ASP A 128 -25.34 -21.63 1.55
C ASP A 128 -24.71 -20.44 0.80
N GLY A 129 -23.42 -20.16 1.04
CA GLY A 129 -22.71 -19.07 0.37
C GLY A 129 -22.34 -19.41 -1.07
N PRO A 130 -22.66 -18.54 -2.05
CA PRO A 130 -22.41 -18.79 -3.47
C PRO A 130 -20.92 -18.87 -3.84
N ASP A 131 -20.02 -18.27 -3.05
CA ASP A 131 -18.58 -18.24 -3.32
C ASP A 131 -17.84 -19.50 -2.84
N ARG A 132 -18.53 -20.44 -2.16
CA ARG A 132 -17.91 -21.64 -1.55
C ARG A 132 -17.26 -22.58 -2.59
N ASN A 133 -17.90 -22.77 -3.74
CA ASN A 133 -17.48 -23.77 -4.74
C ASN A 133 -17.00 -23.12 -6.05
N GLY A 134 -16.59 -21.85 -5.99
CA GLY A 134 -16.25 -21.03 -7.15
C GLY A 134 -16.95 -19.68 -7.10
N ARG A 135 -16.59 -18.79 -8.02
CA ARG A 135 -17.10 -17.42 -8.05
C ARG A 135 -18.43 -17.37 -8.81
N PRO A 136 -19.53 -16.88 -8.20
CA PRO A 136 -20.82 -16.79 -8.88
C PRO A 136 -20.81 -15.70 -9.94
N LEU A 137 -21.66 -15.83 -10.96
CA LEU A 137 -21.83 -14.76 -11.95
C LEU A 137 -23.01 -13.87 -11.55
N TYR A 138 -22.72 -12.63 -11.15
CA TYR A 138 -23.74 -11.64 -10.85
C TYR A 138 -24.30 -11.00 -12.12
N GLN A 139 -25.53 -10.52 -12.04
CA GLN A 139 -26.19 -9.71 -13.05
C GLN A 139 -26.13 -8.23 -12.63
N SER A 140 -25.80 -7.37 -13.59
CA SER A 140 -25.81 -5.91 -13.42
C SER A 140 -26.76 -5.30 -14.45
N GLU A 141 -27.45 -4.22 -14.07
CA GLU A 141 -28.36 -3.50 -14.96
C GLU A 141 -27.61 -2.75 -16.08
N ALA A 142 -26.40 -2.26 -15.77
CA ALA A 142 -25.53 -1.57 -16.72
C ALA A 142 -24.09 -2.11 -16.68
N SER A 143 -23.35 -1.88 -17.76
CA SER A 143 -21.91 -2.17 -17.85
C SER A 143 -21.04 -0.98 -17.46
N GLU A 144 -21.63 0.21 -17.32
CA GLU A 144 -20.93 1.44 -16.97
C GLU A 144 -21.79 2.27 -16.03
N TYR A 145 -21.18 2.77 -14.96
CA TYR A 145 -21.81 3.64 -13.98
C TYR A 145 -20.93 4.87 -13.77
N ARG A 146 -21.55 6.04 -13.69
CA ARG A 146 -20.86 7.31 -13.43
C ARG A 146 -21.54 8.04 -12.30
N LEU A 147 -20.74 8.53 -11.35
CA LEU A 147 -21.25 9.31 -10.23
C LEU A 147 -21.79 10.64 -10.76
N ASN A 148 -23.09 10.86 -10.52
CA ASN A 148 -23.80 12.09 -10.82
C ASN A 148 -24.46 12.58 -9.52
N GLY A 149 -23.85 13.58 -8.87
CA GLY A 149 -24.27 14.06 -7.53
C GLY A 149 -23.37 13.52 -6.42
N ASP A 150 -23.93 13.35 -5.23
CA ASP A 150 -23.14 13.05 -4.02
C ASP A 150 -22.84 11.56 -3.84
N THR A 151 -23.73 10.67 -4.30
CA THR A 151 -23.62 9.22 -4.09
C THR A 151 -23.96 8.42 -5.34
N LEU A 152 -23.27 7.31 -5.56
CA LEU A 152 -23.55 6.34 -6.62
C LEU A 152 -23.67 4.94 -6.01
N THR A 153 -24.70 4.19 -6.40
CA THR A 153 -24.86 2.78 -6.03
C THR A 153 -24.80 1.90 -7.26
N VAL A 154 -23.95 0.87 -7.21
CA VAL A 154 -23.79 -0.14 -8.26
C VAL A 154 -24.30 -1.48 -7.72
N PRO A 155 -25.54 -1.89 -8.07
CA PRO A 155 -26.12 -3.13 -7.59
C PRO A 155 -25.75 -4.31 -8.50
N LEU A 156 -25.30 -5.40 -7.89
CA LEU A 156 -25.07 -6.69 -8.51
C LEU A 156 -26.02 -7.72 -7.91
N ARG A 157 -26.87 -8.33 -8.75
CA ARG A 157 -27.91 -9.26 -8.30
C ARG A 157 -27.58 -10.71 -8.65
N LEU A 158 -27.89 -11.61 -7.74
CA LEU A 158 -27.75 -13.05 -7.90
C LEU A 158 -28.87 -13.74 -7.14
N GLU A 159 -29.41 -14.80 -7.73
CA GLU A 159 -30.27 -15.75 -7.03
C GLU A 159 -29.53 -17.08 -6.92
N HIS A 160 -29.39 -17.59 -5.70
CA HIS A 160 -28.64 -18.81 -5.42
C HIS A 160 -29.35 -19.65 -4.36
N ASN A 161 -29.81 -20.85 -4.74
CA ASN A 161 -30.41 -21.83 -3.82
C ASN A 161 -31.51 -21.25 -2.90
N GLY A 162 -32.39 -20.40 -3.44
CA GLY A 162 -33.47 -19.72 -2.70
C GLY A 162 -33.03 -18.49 -1.90
N LEU A 163 -31.77 -18.07 -1.99
CA LEU A 163 -31.26 -16.83 -1.44
C LEU A 163 -31.18 -15.77 -2.55
N GLN A 164 -31.90 -14.68 -2.39
CA GLN A 164 -31.76 -13.49 -3.22
C GLN A 164 -30.64 -12.63 -2.64
N ILE A 165 -29.62 -12.36 -3.44
CA ILE A 165 -28.39 -11.67 -3.04
C ILE A 165 -28.27 -10.42 -3.89
N GLU A 166 -28.20 -9.27 -3.25
CA GLU A 166 -27.86 -8.01 -3.89
C GLU A 166 -26.58 -7.45 -3.24
N LYS A 167 -25.48 -7.52 -3.99
CA LYS A 167 -24.19 -6.94 -3.62
C LYS A 167 -24.12 -5.51 -4.15
N ARG A 168 -24.05 -4.52 -3.26
CA ARG A 168 -24.04 -3.10 -3.61
C ARG A 168 -22.68 -2.49 -3.32
N PHE A 169 -22.12 -1.82 -4.32
CA PHE A 169 -21.00 -0.90 -4.12
C PHE A 169 -21.54 0.52 -4.06
N ILE A 170 -21.27 1.21 -2.95
CA ILE A 170 -21.78 2.55 -2.69
C ILE A 170 -20.57 3.49 -2.61
N PHE A 171 -20.57 4.47 -3.50
CA PHE A 171 -19.53 5.48 -3.66
C PHE A 171 -20.06 6.83 -3.19
N THR A 172 -19.17 7.64 -2.62
CA THR A 172 -19.47 9.02 -2.20
C THR A 172 -18.49 9.97 -2.90
N ALA A 173 -18.96 11.13 -3.34
CA ALA A 173 -18.13 12.14 -4.01
C ALA A 173 -16.92 12.54 -3.15
N GLY A 174 -15.74 12.63 -3.76
CA GLY A 174 -14.49 13.03 -3.09
C GLY A 174 -13.94 12.02 -2.09
N LYS A 175 -14.48 10.80 -2.02
CA LYS A 175 -14.10 9.77 -1.06
C LYS A 175 -13.47 8.55 -1.74
N TYR A 176 -12.40 8.04 -1.11
CA TYR A 176 -11.70 6.83 -1.55
C TYR A 176 -12.21 5.56 -0.87
N ASP A 177 -13.12 5.68 0.10
CA ASP A 177 -13.83 4.57 0.70
C ASP A 177 -15.08 4.20 -0.12
N VAL A 178 -15.23 2.90 -0.35
CA VAL A 178 -16.33 2.27 -1.06
C VAL A 178 -17.02 1.35 -0.07
N ARG A 179 -18.28 1.64 0.23
CA ARG A 179 -19.08 0.79 1.09
C ARG A 179 -19.61 -0.39 0.27
N VAL A 180 -19.34 -1.61 0.72
CA VAL A 180 -19.75 -2.86 0.07
C VAL A 180 -20.74 -3.57 0.97
N GLU A 181 -21.98 -3.65 0.51
CA GLU A 181 -23.09 -4.26 1.24
C GLU A 181 -23.61 -5.50 0.54
N TYR A 182 -24.00 -6.51 1.31
CA TYR A 182 -24.78 -7.65 0.85
C TYR A 182 -26.16 -7.57 1.48
N LEU A 183 -27.18 -7.37 0.67
CA LEU A 183 -28.58 -7.52 1.06
C LEU A 183 -29.00 -8.93 0.70
N LEU A 184 -29.34 -9.71 1.73
CA LEU A 184 -29.64 -11.12 1.63
C LEU A 184 -31.09 -11.33 2.03
N LYS A 185 -31.89 -11.93 1.14
CA LYS A 185 -33.28 -12.28 1.42
C LYS A 185 -33.49 -13.77 1.20
N ASN A 186 -33.82 -14.48 2.28
CA ASN A 186 -34.10 -15.91 2.21
C ASN A 186 -35.53 -16.13 1.75
N SER A 187 -35.70 -16.55 0.49
CA SER A 187 -37.00 -16.84 -0.11
C SER A 187 -37.37 -18.33 -0.03
N SER A 188 -36.57 -19.13 0.68
CA SER A 188 -36.83 -20.56 0.91
C SER A 188 -37.52 -20.82 2.26
N ASP A 189 -37.92 -22.07 2.45
CA ASP A 189 -38.51 -22.64 3.68
C ASP A 189 -37.46 -23.14 4.68
N GLN A 190 -36.16 -23.07 4.34
CA GLN A 190 -35.06 -23.53 5.19
C GLN A 190 -34.19 -22.37 5.67
N THR A 191 -33.70 -22.43 6.91
CA THR A 191 -32.69 -21.48 7.41
C THR A 191 -31.41 -21.58 6.60
N LYS A 192 -30.90 -20.45 6.13
CA LYS A 192 -29.64 -20.32 5.38
C LYS A 192 -28.48 -19.96 6.30
N LEU A 193 -27.26 -20.41 5.98
CA LEU A 193 -26.03 -20.10 6.69
C LEU A 193 -24.99 -19.55 5.72
N VAL A 194 -24.57 -18.32 5.94
CA VAL A 194 -23.57 -17.63 5.13
C VAL A 194 -22.45 -17.08 6.01
N GLN A 195 -21.26 -16.91 5.45
CA GLN A 195 -20.17 -16.25 6.14
C GLN A 195 -19.49 -15.26 5.17
N PRO A 196 -19.43 -13.96 5.49
CA PRO A 196 -18.77 -12.99 4.63
C PRO A 196 -17.25 -13.14 4.72
N TYR A 197 -16.57 -12.92 3.61
CA TYR A 197 -15.12 -12.77 3.58
C TYR A 197 -14.73 -11.61 2.68
N GLN A 198 -13.59 -11.01 2.99
CA GLN A 198 -12.96 -9.97 2.20
C GLN A 198 -11.45 -10.16 2.25
N HIS A 199 -10.78 -10.12 1.10
CA HIS A 199 -9.32 -10.15 1.08
C HIS A 199 -8.73 -9.33 -0.05
N LEU A 200 -7.45 -9.00 0.11
CA LEU A 200 -6.60 -8.41 -0.91
C LEU A 200 -5.64 -9.48 -1.39
N VAL A 201 -5.47 -9.56 -2.71
CA VAL A 201 -4.53 -10.48 -3.37
C VAL A 201 -3.51 -9.63 -4.06
N GLN A 202 -2.21 -9.85 -3.81
CA GLN A 202 -1.14 -9.12 -4.48
C GLN A 202 0.04 -10.04 -4.79
N THR A 203 0.55 -9.97 -6.02
CA THR A 203 1.78 -10.67 -6.41
C THR A 203 2.97 -10.15 -5.63
N ILE A 204 3.68 -11.06 -4.94
CA ILE A 204 4.77 -10.72 -4.03
C ILE A 204 5.91 -10.07 -4.82
N ASN A 205 6.39 -10.74 -5.86
CA ASN A 205 7.47 -10.23 -6.70
C ASN A 205 6.91 -9.45 -7.90
N ASN A 206 7.08 -8.12 -7.87
CA ASN A 206 6.66 -7.24 -8.97
C ASN A 206 7.80 -6.90 -9.94
N GLY A 207 8.99 -7.48 -9.78
CA GLY A 207 10.17 -7.17 -10.58
C GLY A 207 10.76 -5.78 -10.36
N GLU A 208 10.24 -4.99 -9.41
CA GLU A 208 10.80 -3.69 -9.05
C GLU A 208 11.94 -3.90 -8.05
N SER A 209 13.16 -3.51 -8.44
CA SER A 209 14.29 -3.51 -7.54
C SER A 209 14.22 -2.30 -6.61
N SER A 210 13.89 -2.52 -5.34
CA SER A 210 14.04 -1.49 -4.31
C SER A 210 15.53 -1.18 -4.14
N SER A 211 15.90 0.11 -4.10
CA SER A 211 17.26 0.52 -3.76
C SER A 211 17.64 0.02 -2.37
N MET A 212 18.79 -0.66 -2.24
CA MET A 212 19.24 -1.26 -0.98
C MET A 212 19.45 -0.22 0.14
N MET A 213 19.56 1.07 -0.20
CA MET A 213 19.72 2.18 0.76
C MET A 213 18.39 2.70 1.32
N MET A 214 17.27 2.51 0.60
CA MET A 214 15.93 2.92 1.03
C MET A 214 14.88 1.92 0.50
N PRO A 215 14.67 0.79 1.19
CA PRO A 215 13.64 -0.16 0.81
C PRO A 215 12.26 0.50 0.98
N ILE A 216 11.45 0.45 -0.08
CA ILE A 216 10.05 0.87 -0.02
C ILE A 216 9.29 -0.28 0.62
N TYR A 217 8.67 -0.05 1.78
CA TYR A 217 7.85 -1.06 2.40
C TYR A 217 6.66 -1.41 1.49
N ARG A 218 6.57 -2.69 1.14
CA ARG A 218 5.48 -3.29 0.38
C ARG A 218 5.10 -4.60 1.04
N GLY A 219 3.87 -4.71 1.52
CA GLY A 219 3.43 -5.83 2.33
C GLY A 219 2.05 -5.59 2.93
N ALA A 220 1.60 -6.51 3.77
CA ALA A 220 0.34 -6.38 4.46
C ALA A 220 0.49 -5.65 5.80
N ALA A 221 -0.61 -5.13 6.33
CA ALA A 221 -0.74 -4.77 7.74
C ALA A 221 -2.12 -5.14 8.22
N TYR A 222 -2.28 -5.23 9.54
CA TYR A 222 -3.56 -5.49 10.16
C TYR A 222 -3.68 -4.74 11.49
N SER A 223 -4.92 -4.65 11.97
CA SER A 223 -5.23 -4.21 13.33
C SER A 223 -6.24 -5.15 13.96
N THR A 224 -6.07 -5.39 15.24
CA THR A 224 -7.00 -6.10 16.11
C THR A 224 -7.42 -5.20 17.28
N SER A 225 -8.43 -5.64 18.02
CA SER A 225 -8.85 -5.08 19.31
C SER A 225 -7.73 -4.99 20.34
N GLU A 226 -6.65 -5.77 20.21
CA GLU A 226 -5.49 -5.75 21.11
C GLU A 226 -4.31 -4.96 20.52
N LYS A 227 -4.12 -5.00 19.20
CA LYS A 227 -3.03 -4.32 18.49
C LYS A 227 -3.60 -3.29 17.51
N ARG A 228 -3.32 -2.01 17.77
CA ARG A 228 -3.78 -0.89 16.90
C ARG A 228 -3.17 -0.92 15.50
N TYR A 229 -1.97 -1.46 15.34
CA TYR A 229 -1.29 -1.57 14.04
C TYR A 229 -0.16 -2.58 14.13
N GLU A 230 -0.10 -3.52 13.19
CA GLU A 230 1.04 -4.41 12.99
C GLU A 230 1.29 -4.58 11.49
N LYS A 231 2.57 -4.48 11.08
CA LYS A 231 3.01 -4.86 9.73
C LYS A 231 3.15 -6.37 9.63
N TYR A 232 2.88 -6.90 8.44
CA TYR A 232 3.00 -8.32 8.13
C TYR A 232 3.51 -8.43 6.69
N ASP A 233 4.83 -8.48 6.51
CA ASP A 233 5.44 -8.48 5.19
C ASP A 233 5.26 -9.82 4.46
N PHE A 234 5.58 -9.82 3.17
CA PHE A 234 5.37 -11.00 2.33
C PHE A 234 6.33 -12.15 2.66
N GLU A 235 7.49 -11.84 3.22
CA GLU A 235 8.44 -12.80 3.74
C GLU A 235 7.85 -13.53 4.95
N GLU A 236 7.31 -12.80 5.93
CA GLU A 236 6.67 -13.38 7.11
C GLU A 236 5.45 -14.22 6.72
N MET A 237 4.63 -13.76 5.76
CA MET A 237 3.50 -14.54 5.22
C MET A 237 3.92 -15.86 4.56
N GLN A 238 5.13 -15.96 4.01
CA GLN A 238 5.65 -17.20 3.43
C GLN A 238 6.09 -18.19 4.51
N GLU A 239 6.55 -17.69 5.66
CA GLU A 239 7.00 -18.51 6.78
C GLU A 239 5.81 -18.99 7.63
N THR A 240 4.87 -18.11 7.94
CA THR A 240 3.70 -18.43 8.76
C THR A 240 2.48 -17.63 8.29
N ASN A 241 1.33 -18.30 8.25
CA ASN A 241 0.07 -17.63 7.96
C ASN A 241 -0.44 -16.91 9.20
N LEU A 242 -0.90 -15.67 9.02
CA LEU A 242 -1.66 -14.94 10.02
C LEU A 242 -2.97 -15.69 10.30
N ALA A 243 -3.31 -15.80 11.58
CA ALA A 243 -4.59 -16.31 12.05
C ALA A 243 -4.92 -15.64 13.39
N GLN A 244 -5.68 -14.54 13.35
CA GLN A 244 -6.00 -13.73 14.52
C GLN A 244 -7.50 -13.54 14.66
N SER A 245 -8.05 -13.88 15.83
CA SER A 245 -9.45 -13.58 16.17
C SER A 245 -9.55 -12.19 16.76
N THR A 246 -10.51 -11.38 16.31
CA THR A 246 -10.68 -10.04 16.83
C THR A 246 -12.09 -9.50 16.64
N LYS A 247 -12.51 -8.58 17.51
CA LYS A 247 -13.75 -7.82 17.30
C LYS A 247 -13.46 -6.60 16.44
N GLY A 248 -14.14 -6.48 15.30
CA GLY A 248 -13.82 -5.46 14.30
C GLY A 248 -12.45 -5.73 13.65
N GLY A 249 -11.52 -4.79 13.81
CA GLY A 249 -10.21 -4.85 13.15
C GLY A 249 -10.27 -4.48 11.67
N TRP A 250 -9.12 -4.59 10.99
CA TRP A 250 -8.99 -4.37 9.55
C TRP A 250 -7.73 -5.05 9.01
N VAL A 251 -7.70 -5.25 7.70
CA VAL A 251 -6.51 -5.72 6.96
C VAL A 251 -6.22 -4.77 5.79
N ALA A 252 -4.95 -4.59 5.48
CA ALA A 252 -4.50 -3.68 4.44
C ALA A 252 -3.29 -4.22 3.68
N MET A 253 -3.11 -3.75 2.44
CA MET A 253 -1.88 -3.85 1.67
C MET A 253 -1.33 -2.46 1.43
N LEU A 254 -0.04 -2.29 1.73
CA LEU A 254 0.62 -0.99 1.76
C LEU A 254 1.60 -0.88 0.60
N GLU A 255 1.58 0.29 -0.04
CA GLU A 255 2.65 0.77 -0.90
C GLU A 255 3.23 2.06 -0.32
N HIS A 256 4.14 2.73 -1.03
CA HIS A 256 4.82 3.91 -0.48
C HIS A 256 3.83 5.04 -0.11
N TYR A 257 2.99 5.44 -1.07
CA TYR A 257 2.06 6.57 -0.93
C TYR A 257 0.59 6.17 -0.83
N PHE A 258 0.27 4.91 -1.16
CA PHE A 258 -1.09 4.42 -1.29
C PHE A 258 -1.31 3.20 -0.40
N VAL A 259 -2.58 2.96 -0.07
CA VAL A 259 -3.02 1.82 0.72
C VAL A 259 -4.35 1.32 0.19
N ALA A 260 -4.53 0.00 0.17
CA ALA A 260 -5.83 -0.62 0.05
C ALA A 260 -6.16 -1.37 1.33
N ALA A 261 -7.40 -1.26 1.82
CA ALA A 261 -7.81 -1.88 3.08
C ALA A 261 -9.24 -2.41 3.02
N TRP A 262 -9.48 -3.52 3.71
CA TRP A 262 -10.80 -4.01 4.04
C TRP A 262 -11.08 -3.80 5.52
N VAL A 263 -12.19 -3.13 5.79
CA VAL A 263 -12.67 -2.81 7.13
C VAL A 263 -14.06 -3.45 7.30
N PRO A 264 -14.17 -4.60 7.99
CA PRO A 264 -15.45 -5.22 8.32
C PRO A 264 -16.23 -4.39 9.35
N GLU A 265 -17.44 -4.82 9.70
CA GLU A 265 -18.20 -4.14 10.75
C GLU A 265 -17.47 -4.18 12.11
N LYS A 266 -17.44 -3.02 12.79
CA LYS A 266 -16.70 -2.80 14.04
C LYS A 266 -17.12 -3.71 15.20
N THR A 267 -18.36 -4.21 15.17
CA THR A 267 -18.94 -5.01 16.26
C THR A 267 -18.88 -6.51 15.99
N ALA A 268 -18.52 -6.95 14.79
CA ALA A 268 -18.50 -8.36 14.41
C ALA A 268 -17.26 -9.07 14.95
N ASP A 269 -17.43 -10.35 15.30
CA ASP A 269 -16.32 -11.25 15.66
C ASP A 269 -15.68 -11.80 14.38
N ASN A 270 -14.52 -11.25 14.04
CA ASN A 270 -13.82 -11.48 12.79
C ASN A 270 -12.58 -12.36 12.99
N GLN A 271 -12.18 -13.05 11.92
CA GLN A 271 -10.94 -13.80 11.83
C GLN A 271 -10.08 -13.18 10.73
N LEU A 272 -8.99 -12.53 11.12
CA LEU A 272 -7.98 -12.03 10.19
C LEU A 272 -7.05 -13.18 9.81
N TYR A 273 -6.72 -13.27 8.52
CA TYR A 273 -5.87 -14.32 8.01
C TYR A 273 -4.92 -13.83 6.94
N SER A 274 -3.85 -14.58 6.72
CA SER A 274 -3.03 -14.48 5.53
C SER A 274 -2.75 -15.85 4.92
N LEU A 275 -2.39 -15.86 3.65
CA LEU A 275 -1.90 -17.05 2.96
C LEU A 275 -1.05 -16.63 1.77
N VAL A 276 -0.11 -17.50 1.39
CA VAL A 276 0.65 -17.35 0.15
C VAL A 276 0.27 -18.47 -0.79
N ASN A 277 -0.11 -18.13 -2.02
CA ASN A 277 -0.50 -19.09 -3.03
C ASN A 277 0.01 -18.65 -4.41
N ASN A 278 0.72 -19.54 -5.12
CA ASN A 278 1.22 -19.30 -6.48
C ASN A 278 1.98 -17.96 -6.66
N GLY A 279 2.75 -17.52 -5.66
CA GLY A 279 3.49 -16.25 -5.70
C GLY A 279 2.67 -15.00 -5.36
N ASN A 280 1.39 -15.17 -5.00
CA ASN A 280 0.54 -14.10 -4.47
C ASN A 280 0.47 -14.17 -2.95
N GLY A 281 0.70 -13.04 -2.29
CA GLY A 281 0.36 -12.83 -0.89
C GLY A 281 -1.11 -12.42 -0.80
N ILE A 282 -1.84 -13.05 0.12
CA ILE A 282 -3.26 -12.81 0.34
C ILE A 282 -3.44 -12.46 1.81
N VAL A 283 -4.07 -11.32 2.09
CA VAL A 283 -4.45 -10.91 3.46
C VAL A 283 -5.93 -10.60 3.50
N GLY A 284 -6.64 -11.13 4.49
CA GLY A 284 -8.08 -11.11 4.51
C GLY A 284 -8.70 -11.16 5.88
N VAL A 285 -10.02 -10.98 5.88
CA VAL A 285 -10.88 -11.11 7.03
C VAL A 285 -12.07 -11.99 6.68
N LYS A 286 -12.44 -12.88 7.60
CA LYS A 286 -13.72 -13.60 7.58
C LYS A 286 -14.57 -13.10 8.73
N GLY A 287 -15.82 -12.75 8.45
CA GLY A 287 -16.78 -12.46 9.50
C GLY A 287 -17.31 -13.72 10.18
N PRO A 288 -18.25 -13.57 11.13
CA PRO A 288 -18.89 -14.71 11.77
C PRO A 288 -19.79 -15.47 10.79
N GLU A 289 -20.13 -16.71 11.11
CA GLU A 289 -21.22 -17.40 10.42
C GLU A 289 -22.56 -16.80 10.84
N LEU A 290 -23.36 -16.41 9.85
CA LEU A 290 -24.62 -15.71 10.01
C LEU A 290 -25.76 -16.58 9.50
N THR A 291 -26.77 -16.77 10.35
CA THR A 291 -28.00 -17.50 10.01
C THR A 291 -29.06 -16.54 9.49
N ILE A 292 -29.78 -16.96 8.46
CA ILE A 292 -30.90 -16.21 7.88
C ILE A 292 -32.13 -17.13 7.90
N PRO A 293 -33.06 -16.95 8.86
CA PRO A 293 -34.29 -17.72 8.94
C PRO A 293 -35.13 -17.64 7.65
N ALA A 294 -36.06 -18.58 7.47
CA ALA A 294 -36.96 -18.61 6.33
C ALA A 294 -37.80 -17.32 6.24
N GLY A 295 -37.84 -16.69 5.06
CA GLY A 295 -38.56 -15.44 4.83
C GLY A 295 -37.87 -14.17 5.35
N GLU A 296 -36.79 -14.28 6.12
CA GLU A 296 -36.10 -13.12 6.69
C GLU A 296 -35.06 -12.52 5.73
N SER A 297 -34.60 -11.31 6.09
CA SER A 297 -33.55 -10.61 5.38
C SER A 297 -32.46 -10.14 6.33
N LEU A 298 -31.22 -10.13 5.84
CA LEU A 298 -30.03 -9.71 6.56
C LEU A 298 -29.23 -8.76 5.67
N THR A 299 -28.62 -7.74 6.27
CA THR A 299 -27.65 -6.88 5.59
C THR A 299 -26.30 -7.03 6.25
N ILE A 300 -25.26 -7.24 5.45
CA ILE A 300 -23.87 -7.32 5.88
C ILE A 300 -23.12 -6.19 5.20
N ALA A 301 -22.44 -5.32 5.95
CA ALA A 301 -21.66 -4.24 5.38
C ALA A 301 -20.16 -4.39 5.65
N SER A 302 -19.36 -3.84 4.75
CA SER A 302 -17.93 -3.66 4.91
C SER A 302 -17.49 -2.41 4.16
N THR A 303 -16.35 -1.86 4.51
CA THR A 303 -15.76 -0.72 3.82
C THR A 303 -14.47 -1.15 3.15
N PHE A 304 -14.37 -0.90 1.85
CA PHE A 304 -13.15 -1.04 1.08
C PHE A 304 -12.53 0.33 0.88
N TYR A 305 -11.31 0.55 1.32
CA TYR A 305 -10.56 1.76 1.04
C TYR A 305 -9.49 1.47 0.00
N ALA A 306 -9.31 2.35 -0.98
CA ALA A 306 -8.19 2.28 -1.92
C ALA A 306 -7.81 3.68 -2.40
N GLY A 307 -6.70 4.21 -1.90
CA GLY A 307 -6.36 5.60 -2.13
C GLY A 307 -5.05 6.03 -1.46
N PRO A 308 -4.79 7.36 -1.41
CA PRO A 308 -3.61 7.92 -0.77
C PRO A 308 -3.61 7.60 0.74
N LYS A 309 -2.44 7.60 1.37
CA LYS A 309 -2.34 7.47 2.83
C LYS A 309 -2.61 8.80 3.52
N ASP A 310 -3.87 9.26 3.45
CA ASP A 310 -4.34 10.47 4.11
C ASP A 310 -4.80 10.16 5.55
N GLN A 311 -4.14 10.72 6.55
CA GLN A 311 -4.39 10.38 7.96
C GLN A 311 -5.81 10.67 8.42
N ASP A 312 -6.36 11.83 8.07
CA ASP A 312 -7.66 12.25 8.57
C ASP A 312 -8.77 11.36 7.98
N ASN A 313 -8.68 11.03 6.69
CA ASN A 313 -9.60 10.10 6.06
C ASN A 313 -9.48 8.68 6.62
N LEU A 314 -8.25 8.18 6.82
CA LEU A 314 -8.04 6.82 7.33
C LEU A 314 -8.48 6.67 8.79
N ALA A 315 -8.20 7.66 9.64
CA ALA A 315 -8.63 7.68 11.05
C ALA A 315 -10.16 7.67 11.18
N ALA A 316 -10.87 8.32 10.25
CA ALA A 316 -12.34 8.35 10.24
C ALA A 316 -12.96 6.97 9.92
N ILE A 317 -12.26 6.14 9.14
CA ILE A 317 -12.76 4.83 8.71
C ILE A 317 -12.61 3.81 9.86
N ALA A 318 -11.39 3.61 10.34
CA ALA A 318 -11.08 2.62 11.37
C ALA A 318 -9.97 3.07 12.31
N ASP A 319 -10.07 2.66 13.58
CA ASP A 319 -9.02 2.94 14.56
C ASP A 319 -7.70 2.26 14.13
N GLY A 320 -6.61 3.02 14.15
CA GLY A 320 -5.27 2.57 13.81
C GLY A 320 -4.97 2.51 12.30
N LEU A 321 -5.95 2.75 11.42
CA LEU A 321 -5.70 2.73 9.97
C LEU A 321 -4.84 3.91 9.51
N ASP A 322 -4.89 5.03 10.23
CA ASP A 322 -4.03 6.20 10.05
C ASP A 322 -2.53 5.89 10.29
N LEU A 323 -2.24 4.87 11.10
CA LEU A 323 -0.87 4.40 11.39
C LEU A 323 -0.21 3.71 10.18
N THR A 324 -0.96 3.50 9.08
CA THR A 324 -0.37 3.07 7.79
C THR A 324 0.55 4.13 7.17
N VAL A 325 0.45 5.39 7.62
CA VAL A 325 1.46 6.42 7.36
C VAL A 325 2.64 6.18 8.30
N ASP A 326 3.67 5.53 7.76
CA ASP A 326 4.86 5.21 8.53
C ASP A 326 5.79 6.42 8.66
N TYR A 327 5.76 7.05 9.84
CA TYR A 327 6.70 8.11 10.21
C TYR A 327 8.03 7.59 10.81
N GLY A 328 8.21 6.27 10.87
CA GLY A 328 9.36 5.62 11.48
C GLY A 328 9.46 5.83 12.99
N PHE A 329 10.64 5.52 13.54
CA PHE A 329 10.92 5.67 14.97
C PHE A 329 10.70 7.10 15.51
N LEU A 330 10.88 8.11 14.66
CA LEU A 330 10.76 9.53 15.03
C LEU A 330 9.34 10.08 14.87
N TRP A 331 8.31 9.21 14.85
CA TRP A 331 6.91 9.61 14.63
C TRP A 331 6.43 10.74 15.54
N PHE A 332 6.89 10.76 16.80
CA PHE A 332 6.53 11.79 17.78
C PHE A 332 7.08 13.19 17.44
N ILE A 333 8.11 13.28 16.60
CA ILE A 333 8.62 14.54 16.04
C ILE A 333 8.00 14.81 14.67
N SER A 334 7.91 13.77 13.83
CA SER A 334 7.43 13.88 12.46
C SER A 334 5.96 14.31 12.38
N GLN A 335 5.08 13.81 13.23
CA GLN A 335 3.66 14.19 13.25
C GLN A 335 3.44 15.68 13.55
N PRO A 336 3.94 16.25 14.67
CA PRO A 336 3.82 17.69 14.93
C PRO A 336 4.45 18.56 13.84
N LEU A 337 5.59 18.12 13.28
CA LEU A 337 6.26 18.86 12.21
C LEU A 337 5.43 18.86 10.92
N PHE A 338 4.82 17.72 10.57
CA PHE A 338 3.93 17.62 9.42
C PHE A 338 2.67 18.47 9.60
N TRP A 339 2.06 18.44 10.78
CA TRP A 339 0.91 19.30 11.12
C TRP A 339 1.26 20.80 10.99
N LEU A 340 2.43 21.21 11.47
CA LEU A 340 2.90 22.59 11.31
C LEU A 340 3.14 22.93 9.83
N LEU A 341 3.70 21.99 9.05
CA LEU A 341 3.94 22.17 7.62
C LEU A 341 2.62 22.34 6.85
N THR A 342 1.62 21.50 7.12
CA THR A 342 0.30 21.59 6.46
C THR A 342 -0.42 22.88 6.84
N LEU A 343 -0.30 23.33 8.11
CA LEU A 343 -0.82 24.61 8.55
C LEU A 343 -0.20 25.77 7.75
N ILE A 344 1.14 25.81 7.63
CA ILE A 344 1.84 26.83 6.85
C ILE A 344 1.47 26.75 5.36
N GLN A 345 1.40 25.55 4.81
CA GLN A 345 1.02 25.32 3.43
C GLN A 345 -0.41 25.80 3.15
N GLY A 346 -1.33 25.68 4.10
CA GLY A 346 -2.69 26.22 3.99
C GLY A 346 -2.72 27.74 3.78
N PHE A 347 -1.77 28.49 4.35
CA PHE A 347 -1.66 29.95 4.16
C PHE A 347 -0.92 30.35 2.88
N VAL A 348 0.12 29.62 2.50
CA VAL A 348 1.04 30.01 1.42
C VAL A 348 0.72 29.31 0.09
N SER A 349 -0.03 28.20 0.14
CA SER A 349 -0.43 27.33 -0.97
C SER A 349 0.73 26.74 -1.80
N ASN A 350 1.98 27.00 -1.42
CA ASN A 350 3.18 26.50 -2.10
C ASN A 350 4.05 25.68 -1.14
N TRP A 351 4.25 24.39 -1.45
CA TRP A 351 5.04 23.46 -0.64
C TRP A 351 6.49 23.91 -0.45
N GLY A 352 7.15 24.47 -1.47
CA GLY A 352 8.54 24.94 -1.37
C GLY A 352 8.70 26.11 -0.40
N VAL A 353 7.77 27.07 -0.46
CA VAL A 353 7.78 28.21 0.47
C VAL A 353 7.42 27.77 1.89
N ALA A 354 6.48 26.83 2.03
CA ALA A 354 6.15 26.24 3.33
C ALA A 354 7.37 25.54 3.95
N ILE A 355 8.16 24.81 3.16
CA ILE A 355 9.42 24.18 3.60
C ILE A 355 10.45 25.23 4.05
N ILE A 356 10.57 26.35 3.32
CA ILE A 356 11.46 27.44 3.74
C ILE A 356 11.02 28.01 5.09
N ILE A 357 9.73 28.28 5.27
CA ILE A 357 9.19 28.86 6.50
C ILE A 357 9.35 27.90 7.68
N ILE A 358 9.00 26.61 7.52
CA ILE A 358 9.18 25.65 8.62
C ILE A 358 10.66 25.49 8.99
N THR A 359 11.57 25.54 8.01
CA THR A 359 13.01 25.51 8.26
C THR A 359 13.46 26.71 9.09
N LEU A 360 12.92 27.91 8.82
CA LEU A 360 13.20 29.11 9.61
C LEU A 360 12.64 29.00 11.03
N ILE A 361 11.43 28.45 11.19
CA ILE A 361 10.81 28.23 12.50
C ILE A 361 11.63 27.24 13.32
N VAL A 362 11.96 26.07 12.76
CA VAL A 362 12.76 25.04 13.45
C VAL A 362 14.14 25.59 13.80
N LYS A 363 14.82 26.30 12.89
CA LYS A 363 16.09 26.98 13.20
C LYS A 363 15.94 28.04 14.28
N GLY A 364 14.82 28.76 14.32
CA GLY A 364 14.51 29.74 15.37
C GLY A 364 14.33 29.08 16.74
N VAL A 365 13.57 27.99 16.80
CA VAL A 365 13.36 27.20 18.04
C VAL A 365 14.67 26.56 18.51
N MET A 366 15.51 26.10 17.58
CA MET A 366 16.82 25.52 17.89
C MET A 366 17.92 26.57 18.11
N TYR A 367 17.65 27.86 17.85
CA TYR A 367 18.62 28.94 18.00
C TYR A 367 19.34 28.98 19.36
N PRO A 368 18.68 28.87 20.53
CA PRO A 368 19.39 28.86 21.81
C PRO A 368 20.39 27.70 21.92
N LEU A 369 20.02 26.51 21.42
CA LEU A 369 20.90 25.35 21.37
C LEU A 369 22.08 25.60 20.42
N THR A 370 21.80 26.11 19.22
CA THR A 370 22.82 26.46 18.22
C THR A 370 23.76 27.54 18.74
N LYS A 371 23.28 28.55 19.48
CA LYS A 371 24.09 29.57 20.12
C LYS A 371 25.08 28.97 21.12
N VAL A 372 24.62 28.08 22.00
CA VAL A 372 25.48 27.38 22.97
C VAL A 372 26.54 26.54 22.26
N GLN A 373 26.18 25.87 21.15
CA GLN A 373 27.13 25.14 20.32
C GLN A 373 28.21 26.06 19.72
N TYR A 374 27.81 27.20 19.15
CA TYR A 374 28.76 28.19 18.61
C TYR A 374 29.68 28.77 19.68
N GLU A 375 29.16 29.07 20.87
CA GLU A 375 29.98 29.53 22.00
C GLU A 375 31.00 28.47 22.43
N SER A 376 30.60 27.19 22.48
CA SER A 376 31.50 26.07 22.80
C SER A 376 32.61 25.93 21.75
N MET A 377 32.28 26.02 20.46
CA MET A 377 33.27 25.99 19.38
C MET A 377 34.21 27.19 19.41
N ALA A 378 33.71 28.39 19.70
CA ALA A 378 34.53 29.59 19.84
C ALA A 378 35.53 29.46 21.00
N LYS A 379 35.10 28.95 22.16
CA LYS A 379 35.98 28.66 23.29
C LYS A 379 37.02 27.60 22.94
N MET A 380 36.64 26.55 22.21
CA MET A 380 37.57 25.52 21.75
C MET A 380 38.64 26.10 20.81
N ARG A 381 38.25 26.99 19.88
CA ARG A 381 39.20 27.69 19.00
C ARG A 381 40.21 28.53 19.78
N ASN A 382 39.78 29.16 20.87
CA ASN A 382 40.67 29.92 21.75
C ASN A 382 41.62 29.02 22.57
N LEU A 383 41.25 27.77 22.83
CA LEU A 383 42.08 26.79 23.54
C LEU A 383 43.13 26.12 22.66
N LYS A 384 42.96 26.13 21.34
CA LYS A 384 43.90 25.53 20.37
C LYS A 384 45.38 25.85 20.65
N PRO A 385 45.82 27.11 20.85
CA PRO A 385 47.23 27.39 21.13
C PRO A 385 47.74 26.76 22.45
N LYS A 386 46.89 26.69 23.49
CA LYS A 386 47.25 26.03 24.77
C LYS A 386 47.30 24.50 24.62
N ILE A 387 46.43 23.95 23.77
CA ILE A 387 46.45 22.52 23.41
C ILE A 387 47.74 22.19 22.66
N ASP A 388 48.14 23.02 21.70
CA ASP A 388 49.38 22.85 20.94
C ASP A 388 50.62 22.94 21.84
N GLU A 389 50.62 23.84 22.83
CA GLU A 389 51.69 23.94 23.83
C GLU A 389 51.75 22.70 24.74
N LEU A 390 50.60 22.18 25.19
CA LEU A 390 50.53 20.94 25.95
C LEU A 390 50.99 19.72 25.13
N GLN A 391 50.62 19.65 23.86
CA GLN A 391 51.08 18.60 22.94
C GLN A 391 52.59 18.67 22.70
N ALA A 392 53.17 19.88 22.64
CA ALA A 392 54.61 20.07 22.54
C ALA A 392 55.35 19.65 23.83
N ARG A 393 54.77 19.92 25.02
CA ARG A 393 55.36 19.56 26.32
C ARG A 393 55.28 18.05 26.65
N TYR A 394 54.21 17.37 26.22
CA TYR A 394 53.94 15.97 26.60
C TYR A 394 53.97 14.99 25.40
N LYS A 395 54.80 15.28 24.39
CA LYS A 395 54.84 14.57 23.10
C LYS A 395 55.07 13.05 23.22
N ASP A 396 55.82 12.63 24.24
CA ASP A 396 56.20 11.22 24.47
C ASP A 396 55.36 10.51 25.55
N ASP A 397 54.46 11.21 26.25
CA ASP A 397 53.64 10.66 27.35
C ASP A 397 52.15 10.89 27.09
N ARG A 398 51.55 9.98 26.30
CA ARG A 398 50.13 10.04 25.92
C ARG A 398 49.18 10.02 27.12
N GLN A 399 49.58 9.38 28.22
CA GLN A 399 48.75 9.26 29.41
C GLN A 399 48.67 10.58 30.17
N LYS A 400 49.82 11.25 30.38
CA LYS A 400 49.84 12.60 30.96
C LYS A 400 49.23 13.65 30.03
N MET A 401 49.39 13.51 28.71
CA MET A 401 48.74 14.38 27.74
C MET A 401 47.20 14.32 27.87
N GLY A 402 46.63 13.11 27.97
CA GLY A 402 45.18 12.93 28.15
C GLY A 402 44.65 13.56 29.45
N GLN A 403 45.38 13.40 30.55
CA GLN A 403 45.02 14.00 31.85
C GLN A 403 45.10 15.53 31.80
N ALA A 404 46.20 16.09 31.29
CA ALA A 404 46.38 17.53 31.17
C ALA A 404 45.36 18.18 30.22
N MET A 405 44.97 17.47 29.15
CA MET A 405 43.93 17.94 28.23
C MET A 405 42.56 18.02 28.90
N MET A 406 42.20 16.98 29.68
CA MET A 406 40.96 16.93 30.46
C MET A 406 40.93 18.01 31.56
N GLU A 407 42.05 18.24 32.25
CA GLU A 407 42.18 19.31 33.24
C GLU A 407 42.03 20.69 32.61
N LEU A 408 42.63 20.91 31.42
CA LEU A 408 42.48 22.15 30.67
C LEU A 408 41.01 22.40 30.29
N TYR A 409 40.31 21.39 29.75
CA TYR A 409 38.89 21.49 29.42
C TYR A 409 38.01 21.75 30.64
N LYS A 410 38.32 21.13 31.79
CA LYS A 410 37.60 21.33 33.04
C LYS A 410 37.83 22.73 33.62
N LYS A 411 39.07 23.23 33.58
CA LYS A 411 39.45 24.57 34.06
C LYS A 411 38.77 25.68 33.25
N GLU A 412 38.69 25.49 31.94
CA GLU A 412 38.13 26.48 31.00
C GLU A 412 36.62 26.26 30.76
N LYS A 413 36.02 25.28 31.45
CA LYS A 413 34.60 24.89 31.37
C LYS A 413 34.11 24.69 29.92
N VAL A 414 34.93 24.01 29.11
CA VAL A 414 34.59 23.68 27.71
C VAL A 414 34.26 22.20 27.63
N ASN A 415 33.12 21.85 27.03
CA ASN A 415 32.75 20.46 26.81
C ASN A 415 33.25 20.00 25.43
N PRO A 416 34.22 19.07 25.34
CA PRO A 416 34.73 18.59 24.06
C PRO A 416 33.67 17.89 23.21
N MET A 417 32.61 17.34 23.82
CA MET A 417 31.48 16.76 23.07
C MET A 417 30.51 17.81 22.50
N GLY A 418 30.60 19.07 22.93
CA GLY A 418 29.76 20.15 22.39
C GLY A 418 29.98 20.40 20.89
N GLY A 419 31.12 19.97 20.34
CA GLY A 419 31.44 20.09 18.92
C GLY A 419 30.91 18.95 18.03
N CYS A 420 30.69 17.74 18.56
CA CYS A 420 30.11 16.62 17.81
C CYS A 420 28.59 16.48 17.99
N LEU A 421 28.04 17.11 19.04
CA LEU A 421 26.61 17.20 19.29
C LEU A 421 25.76 17.71 18.10
N PRO A 422 26.21 18.68 17.27
CA PRO A 422 25.45 19.13 16.10
C PRO A 422 25.23 18.01 15.07
N MET A 423 26.23 17.17 14.83
CA MET A 423 26.18 16.08 13.85
C MET A 423 25.34 14.88 14.33
N LEU A 424 24.99 14.86 15.61
CA LEU A 424 24.20 13.80 16.25
C LEU A 424 22.71 14.20 16.39
N ILE A 425 22.44 15.50 16.42
CA ILE A 425 21.08 16.06 16.51
C ILE A 425 20.53 16.40 15.11
N GLN A 426 21.40 16.77 14.18
CA GLN A 426 21.08 17.01 12.77
C GLN A 426 21.04 15.69 12.01
#